data_AF-A0AB37ALN7-F1
#
_entry.id   AF-A0AB37ALN7-F1
#
_cell.length_a   1.000
_cell.length_b   1.000
_cell.length_c   1.000
_cell.angle_alpha   90.00
_cell.angle_beta   90.00
_cell.angle_gamma   90.00
#
_symmetry.space_group_name_H-M   'P 1'
#
loop_
_entity.id
_entity.type
_entity.pdbx_description
1 polymer ?
#
loop_
_entity_poly.entity_id
_entity_poly.type
_entity_poly.pdbx_seq_one_letter_code
_entity_poly.pdbx_strand_id
1 'polypeptide(L)'
;MGGVAMFFTRILAQAFPGGARVSTADPPSTSRQAERTVGTGASNETFVTIDGIAHLFVDEGDCVVEFVPAFDDAPGDTMFGTKILPALAPHWAVAHEYSASLKDAIAAAIRRESVPASPALNTASAPDAADLRTLQPADVPKAPSHDEDDGRGLSPTPQSSRTQYQRGRRDDSSRSSVVEGSITGWGEETFPDRRPGKSRSYRSFALRLKTRDGEQVLQGEGLKEAINKCGCSVGDIVSVKRLRKIKVPAFRKEDGSPIYKDGQQVMWDKWLWSITK
;
A
#
# COMPACT_ATOMS: atom_id res chain seq x y z
N MET A 1 66.11 -0.29 6.14
CA MET A 1 66.83 -1.37 6.86
C MET A 1 66.22 -1.40 8.24
N GLY A 2 65.36 -2.37 8.59
CA GLY A 2 65.70 -3.77 8.90
C GLY A 2 65.92 -3.88 10.41
N GLY A 3 65.36 -4.81 11.19
CA GLY A 3 64.48 -5.93 10.94
C GLY A 3 64.07 -6.58 12.28
N VAL A 4 63.00 -7.36 12.19
CA VAL A 4 62.55 -8.54 12.97
C VAL A 4 63.39 -9.00 14.18
N ALA A 5 62.70 -9.30 15.30
CA ALA A 5 62.94 -10.52 16.09
C ALA A 5 61.69 -10.91 16.90
N MET A 6 61.12 -12.07 16.57
CA MET A 6 60.17 -12.81 17.39
C MET A 6 60.89 -13.51 18.55
N PHE A 7 60.20 -13.72 19.68
CA PHE A 7 60.44 -14.91 20.49
C PHE A 7 59.13 -15.57 20.92
N PHE A 8 59.06 -16.83 20.51
CA PHE A 8 58.08 -17.85 20.88
C PHE A 8 58.30 -18.31 22.32
N THR A 9 57.21 -18.61 23.01
CA THR A 9 57.19 -19.64 24.06
C THR A 9 55.90 -20.45 23.94
N ARG A 10 56.03 -21.62 23.29
CA ARG A 10 55.14 -22.77 23.50
C ARG A 10 55.61 -23.48 24.75
N ILE A 11 54.69 -23.82 25.66
CA ILE A 11 54.83 -24.96 26.56
C ILE A 11 53.59 -25.85 26.39
N LEU A 12 53.89 -27.11 26.08
CA LEU A 12 53.02 -28.27 25.97
C LEU A 12 52.73 -28.83 27.37
N ALA A 13 51.48 -29.24 27.63
CA ALA A 13 51.19 -30.31 28.58
C ALA A 13 49.99 -31.12 28.09
N GLN A 14 50.26 -32.35 27.65
CA GLN A 14 49.26 -33.41 27.53
C GLN A 14 49.06 -34.07 28.90
N ALA A 15 47.83 -34.45 29.24
CA ALA A 15 47.51 -35.68 29.98
C ALA A 15 45.99 -35.84 30.15
N PHE A 16 45.41 -36.90 29.56
CA PHE A 16 44.21 -37.58 30.06
C PHE A 16 44.72 -38.82 30.83
N PRO A 17 44.12 -39.25 31.97
CA PRO A 17 42.84 -39.98 31.95
C PRO A 17 41.92 -39.84 33.20
N GLY A 18 40.62 -40.06 33.01
CA GLY A 18 39.76 -40.81 33.95
C GLY A 18 39.17 -40.13 35.20
N GLY A 19 37.94 -39.63 35.08
CA GLY A 19 36.83 -39.96 36.00
C GLY A 19 36.63 -39.16 37.29
N ALA A 20 35.71 -38.19 37.26
CA ALA A 20 34.65 -38.02 38.26
C ALA A 20 33.51 -37.18 37.65
N ARG A 21 32.30 -37.77 37.59
CA ARG A 21 31.08 -37.05 37.22
C ARG A 21 30.76 -36.04 38.31
N VAL A 22 30.84 -34.76 37.98
CA VAL A 22 30.09 -33.71 38.70
C VAL A 22 29.16 -33.08 37.68
N SER A 23 27.88 -33.42 37.83
CA SER A 23 26.79 -32.82 37.11
C SER A 23 26.59 -31.40 37.67
N THR A 24 27.27 -30.43 37.10
CA THR A 24 26.86 -29.02 37.17
C THR A 24 26.05 -28.74 35.93
N ALA A 25 24.74 -28.63 36.12
CA ALA A 25 23.81 -28.15 35.11
C ALA A 25 24.35 -26.84 34.53
N ASP A 26 24.57 -26.82 33.21
CA ASP A 26 24.71 -25.57 32.49
C ASP A 26 23.40 -24.78 32.70
N PRO A 27 23.46 -23.52 33.16
CA PRO A 27 22.31 -22.64 32.98
C PRO A 27 22.08 -22.52 31.46
N PRO A 28 20.81 -22.52 31.00
CA PRO A 28 20.53 -22.39 29.58
C PRO A 28 21.23 -21.14 29.10
N SER A 29 22.09 -21.31 28.10
CA SER A 29 22.68 -20.23 27.32
C SER A 29 21.53 -19.35 26.90
N THR A 30 21.29 -18.28 27.65
CA THR A 30 20.54 -17.14 27.15
C THR A 30 21.35 -16.71 25.95
N SER A 31 20.84 -17.04 24.77
CA SER A 31 21.32 -16.58 23.49
C SER A 31 21.20 -15.07 23.51
N ARG A 32 22.18 -14.45 24.14
CA ARG A 32 22.55 -13.07 23.94
C ARG A 32 22.69 -13.00 22.43
N GLN A 33 21.74 -12.36 21.77
CA GLN A 33 21.77 -12.07 20.34
C GLN A 33 23.08 -11.32 20.12
N ALA A 34 24.15 -12.06 19.89
CA ALA A 34 25.40 -11.51 19.44
C ALA A 34 25.04 -10.82 18.13
N GLU A 35 25.46 -9.58 18.00
CA GLU A 35 25.32 -8.79 16.78
C GLU A 35 25.86 -9.63 15.61
N ARG A 36 24.95 -10.29 14.87
CA ARG A 36 25.30 -11.25 13.83
C ARG A 36 25.65 -10.48 12.58
N THR A 37 26.92 -10.49 12.23
CA THR A 37 27.38 -9.95 10.96
C THR A 37 27.04 -10.94 9.85
N VAL A 38 26.08 -10.61 9.00
CA VAL A 38 25.68 -11.40 7.82
C VAL A 38 26.03 -10.67 6.53
N GLY A 39 26.22 -11.40 5.44
CA GLY A 39 26.57 -10.85 4.13
C GLY A 39 28.08 -10.65 3.95
N THR A 40 28.88 -11.46 4.63
CA THR A 40 30.35 -11.44 4.54
C THR A 40 30.90 -12.43 3.51
N GLY A 41 30.04 -13.26 2.92
CA GLY A 41 30.41 -14.34 2.03
C GLY A 41 30.87 -15.59 2.79
N ALA A 42 30.37 -15.81 4.00
CA ALA A 42 30.71 -16.98 4.80
C ALA A 42 30.19 -18.26 4.14
N SER A 43 30.79 -19.42 4.46
CA SER A 43 30.45 -20.70 3.81
C SER A 43 29.03 -21.19 4.10
N ASN A 44 28.40 -20.68 5.15
CA ASN A 44 27.00 -20.95 5.51
C ASN A 44 26.02 -19.91 4.94
N GLU A 45 26.50 -18.96 4.13
CA GLU A 45 25.69 -17.96 3.45
C GLU A 45 25.47 -18.34 1.98
N THR A 46 24.22 -18.22 1.52
CA THR A 46 23.84 -18.44 0.13
C THR A 46 23.04 -17.27 -0.40
N PHE A 47 23.52 -16.67 -1.49
CA PHE A 47 22.88 -15.54 -2.14
C PHE A 47 22.00 -16.01 -3.31
N VAL A 48 20.75 -15.56 -3.36
CA VAL A 48 19.80 -15.86 -4.44
C VAL A 48 19.05 -14.59 -4.81
N THR A 49 18.84 -14.35 -6.10
CA THR A 49 17.97 -13.26 -6.57
C THR A 49 16.58 -13.80 -6.88
N ILE A 50 15.55 -13.28 -6.22
CA ILE A 50 14.15 -13.67 -6.38
C ILE A 50 13.36 -12.39 -6.71
N ASP A 51 12.62 -12.40 -7.82
CA ASP A 51 11.89 -11.23 -8.35
C ASP A 51 12.72 -9.93 -8.43
N GLY A 52 14.01 -10.04 -8.74
CA GLY A 52 14.93 -8.90 -8.82
C GLY A 52 15.41 -8.35 -7.46
N ILE A 53 14.97 -8.92 -6.34
CA ILE A 53 15.45 -8.60 -4.99
C ILE A 53 16.55 -9.60 -4.60
N ALA A 54 17.56 -9.12 -3.88
CA ALA A 54 18.60 -9.96 -3.30
C ALA A 54 18.10 -10.64 -2.02
N HIS A 55 18.22 -11.96 -1.93
CA HIS A 55 17.93 -12.75 -0.74
C HIS A 55 19.20 -13.43 -0.27
N LEU A 56 19.49 -13.30 1.03
CA LEU A 56 20.61 -13.95 1.69
C LEU A 56 20.07 -15.02 2.64
N PHE A 57 20.37 -16.28 2.36
CA PHE A 57 20.01 -17.40 3.22
C PHE A 57 21.22 -17.79 4.06
N VAL A 58 21.04 -17.86 5.37
CA VAL A 58 22.07 -18.27 6.33
C VAL A 58 21.64 -19.59 6.94
N ASP A 59 22.43 -20.64 6.72
CA ASP A 59 22.22 -21.95 7.33
C ASP A 59 22.82 -21.94 8.75
N GLU A 60 21.97 -22.01 9.77
CA GLU A 60 22.36 -22.11 11.18
C GLU A 60 22.45 -23.57 11.66
N GLY A 61 22.09 -24.53 10.79
CA GLY A 61 22.17 -25.97 11.03
C GLY A 61 20.83 -26.59 11.47
N ASP A 62 20.11 -25.95 12.38
CA ASP A 62 18.76 -26.33 12.81
C ASP A 62 17.66 -25.54 12.08
N CYS A 63 17.97 -24.34 11.61
CA CYS A 63 17.12 -23.52 10.78
C CYS A 63 17.91 -22.77 9.70
N VAL A 64 17.18 -22.26 8.71
CA VAL A 64 17.71 -21.38 7.68
C VAL A 64 17.03 -20.03 7.82
N VAL A 65 17.82 -18.98 8.03
CA VAL A 65 17.32 -17.61 8.16
C VAL A 65 17.50 -16.88 6.83
N GLU A 66 16.43 -16.30 6.33
CA GLU A 66 16.42 -15.48 5.12
C GLU A 66 16.47 -14.01 5.49
N PHE A 67 17.36 -13.28 4.83
CA PHE A 67 17.51 -11.83 4.94
C PHE A 67 17.28 -11.16 3.59
N VAL A 68 16.75 -9.95 3.63
CA VAL A 68 16.58 -9.06 2.47
C VAL A 68 17.18 -7.68 2.76
N PRO A 69 17.60 -6.92 1.74
CA PRO A 69 18.01 -5.53 1.91
C PRO A 69 16.84 -4.70 2.44
N ALA A 70 17.07 -3.99 3.55
CA ALA A 70 16.16 -3.01 4.09
C ALA A 70 16.89 -1.67 4.28
N PHE A 71 16.11 -0.59 4.27
CA PHE A 71 16.61 0.76 4.53
C PHE A 71 15.92 1.28 5.78
N ASP A 72 16.70 1.74 6.75
CA ASP A 72 16.15 2.38 7.94
C ASP A 72 15.73 3.82 7.61
N ASP A 73 14.56 4.21 8.08
CA ASP A 73 14.10 5.59 8.02
C ASP A 73 14.67 6.37 9.22
N ALA A 74 15.47 7.40 8.94
CA ALA A 74 16.09 8.24 9.96
C ALA A 74 15.85 9.73 9.69
N PRO A 75 15.73 10.58 10.73
CA PRO A 75 15.71 12.02 10.56
C PRO A 75 17.02 12.51 9.93
N GLY A 76 16.92 13.19 8.79
CA GLY A 76 18.02 13.83 8.09
C GLY A 76 17.68 15.27 7.74
N ASP A 77 18.66 16.16 7.87
CA ASP A 77 18.49 17.56 7.55
C ASP A 77 18.51 17.78 6.03
N THR A 78 17.49 18.47 5.54
CA THR A 78 17.36 18.87 4.14
C THR A 78 17.22 20.38 4.02
N MET A 79 17.35 20.93 2.82
CA MET A 79 17.08 22.36 2.56
C MET A 79 15.63 22.79 2.88
N PHE A 80 14.73 21.83 3.10
CA PHE A 80 13.34 22.04 3.52
C PHE A 80 13.12 21.72 5.02
N GLY A 81 14.20 21.70 5.82
CA GLY A 81 14.21 21.30 7.22
C GLY A 81 14.44 19.80 7.42
N THR A 82 14.35 19.34 8.66
CA THR A 82 14.53 17.93 9.02
C THR A 82 13.39 17.08 8.45
N LYS A 83 13.74 16.05 7.67
CA LYS A 83 12.82 15.10 7.06
C LYS A 83 13.22 13.69 7.45
N ILE A 84 12.27 12.76 7.45
CA ILE A 84 12.59 11.34 7.55
C ILE A 84 13.09 10.91 6.17
N LEU A 85 14.34 10.46 6.10
CA LEU A 85 14.99 9.99 4.89
C LEU A 85 15.36 8.52 5.08
N PRO A 86 15.21 7.69 4.04
CA PRO A 86 15.76 6.34 4.07
C PRO A 86 17.29 6.43 4.12
N ALA A 87 17.90 5.50 4.85
CA ALA A 87 19.34 5.32 4.87
C ALA A 87 19.88 5.13 3.43
N LEU A 88 21.09 5.62 3.16
CA LEU A 88 21.69 5.51 1.83
C LEU A 88 22.26 4.11 1.56
N ALA A 89 22.66 3.41 2.62
CA ALA A 89 23.15 2.05 2.55
C ALA A 89 22.09 1.10 3.12
N PRO A 90 21.75 0.01 2.41
CA PRO A 90 20.88 -1.00 2.97
C PRO A 90 21.61 -1.80 4.05
N HIS A 91 20.83 -2.37 4.97
CA HIS A 91 21.29 -3.40 5.89
C HIS A 91 20.52 -4.71 5.63
N TRP A 92 21.01 -5.82 6.16
CA TRP A 92 20.32 -7.10 6.08
C TRP A 92 19.26 -7.20 7.17
N ALA A 93 17.98 -7.24 6.78
CA ALA A 93 16.87 -7.46 7.69
C ALA A 93 16.33 -8.88 7.55
N VAL A 94 15.97 -9.52 8.67
CA VAL A 94 15.37 -10.85 8.67
C VAL A 94 14.00 -10.79 7.98
N ALA A 95 13.85 -11.55 6.91
CA ALA A 95 12.60 -11.71 6.18
C ALA A 95 11.80 -12.92 6.64
N HIS A 96 12.48 -14.04 6.90
CA HIS A 96 11.83 -15.27 7.32
C HIS A 96 12.81 -16.25 7.97
N GLU A 97 12.29 -17.18 8.77
CA GLU A 97 13.05 -18.29 9.34
C GLU A 97 12.37 -19.60 8.94
N TYR A 98 13.16 -20.53 8.39
CA TYR A 98 12.69 -21.81 7.88
C TYR A 98 13.25 -22.94 8.74
N SER A 99 12.37 -23.79 9.27
CA SER A 99 12.75 -25.05 9.93
C SER A 99 12.95 -26.18 8.91
N ALA A 100 13.58 -25.90 7.78
CA ALA A 100 13.74 -26.81 6.64
C ALA A 100 15.15 -26.71 6.05
N SER A 101 15.49 -27.63 5.15
CA SER A 101 16.79 -27.60 4.47
C SER A 101 16.96 -26.32 3.63
N LEU A 102 18.21 -25.87 3.42
CA LEU A 102 18.52 -24.69 2.60
C LEU A 102 17.83 -24.71 1.23
N LYS A 103 17.80 -25.87 0.57
CA LYS A 103 17.16 -26.02 -0.74
C LYS A 103 15.64 -25.80 -0.64
N ASP A 104 15.01 -26.33 0.40
CA ASP A 104 13.58 -26.21 0.61
C ASP A 104 13.19 -24.78 1.03
N ALA A 105 14.02 -24.12 1.84
CA ALA A 105 13.89 -22.72 2.22
C ALA A 105 13.92 -21.81 1.00
N ILE A 106 14.90 -21.97 0.10
CA ILE A 106 14.99 -21.21 -1.16
C ILE A 106 13.76 -21.47 -2.03
N ALA A 107 13.34 -22.73 -2.18
CA ALA A 107 12.17 -23.07 -2.96
C ALA A 107 10.88 -22.49 -2.37
N ALA A 108 10.77 -22.43 -1.03
CA ALA A 108 9.66 -21.82 -0.33
C ALA A 108 9.63 -20.30 -0.53
N ALA A 109 10.78 -19.63 -0.46
CA ALA A 109 10.91 -18.20 -0.72
C ALA A 109 10.47 -17.85 -2.16
N ILE A 110 10.93 -18.61 -3.16
CA ILE A 110 10.52 -18.41 -4.57
C ILE A 110 9.01 -18.57 -4.71
N ARG A 111 8.43 -19.62 -4.10
CA ARG A 111 6.98 -19.85 -4.15
C ARG A 111 6.20 -18.71 -3.51
N ARG A 112 6.66 -18.24 -2.33
CA ARG A 112 6.03 -17.14 -1.60
C ARG A 112 5.96 -15.86 -2.44
N GLU A 113 7.04 -15.53 -3.16
CA GLU A 113 7.07 -14.33 -4.02
C GLU A 113 6.27 -14.51 -5.32
N SER A 114 6.20 -15.74 -5.85
CA SER A 114 5.43 -16.05 -7.06
C SER A 114 3.91 -16.06 -6.88
N VAL A 115 3.41 -16.05 -5.64
CA VAL A 115 1.98 -15.99 -5.36
C VAL A 115 1.54 -14.52 -5.43
N PRO A 116 0.60 -14.13 -6.32
CA PRO A 116 0.10 -12.77 -6.38
C PRO A 116 -0.45 -12.34 -5.01
N ALA A 117 0.22 -11.38 -4.38
CA ALA A 117 -0.18 -10.88 -3.08
C ALA A 117 -1.61 -10.32 -3.14
N SER A 118 -2.56 -11.03 -2.54
CA SER A 118 -3.77 -10.41 -2.02
C SER A 118 -3.36 -9.47 -0.89
N PRO A 119 -3.93 -8.25 -0.78
CA PRO A 119 -3.48 -7.27 0.19
C PRO A 119 -3.80 -7.77 1.62
N ALA A 120 -2.77 -8.22 2.33
CA ALA A 120 -2.89 -8.56 3.75
C ALA A 120 -3.03 -7.27 4.57
N LEU A 121 -4.13 -7.20 5.33
CA LEU A 121 -4.32 -6.23 6.41
C LEU A 121 -3.19 -6.42 7.44
N ASN A 122 -2.58 -5.30 7.82
CA ASN A 122 -1.73 -5.21 9.00
C ASN A 122 -2.50 -5.76 10.22
N THR A 123 -2.03 -6.90 10.72
CA THR A 123 -2.51 -7.54 11.93
C THR A 123 -1.63 -7.06 13.07
N ALA A 124 -2.16 -6.17 13.91
CA ALA A 124 -1.63 -5.94 15.25
C ALA A 124 -2.59 -6.63 16.23
N SER A 125 -2.11 -7.69 16.87
CA SER A 125 -2.86 -8.43 17.89
C SER A 125 -2.88 -7.68 19.22
N ALA A 126 -4.06 -7.63 19.82
CA ALA A 126 -4.29 -7.24 21.22
C ALA A 126 -3.90 -8.37 22.20
N PRO A 127 -3.91 -8.07 23.51
CA PRO A 127 -4.77 -8.79 24.45
C PRO A 127 -5.47 -7.81 25.41
N ASP A 128 -6.46 -8.13 26.24
CA ASP A 128 -7.50 -9.14 26.36
C ASP A 128 -8.28 -8.67 27.62
N ALA A 129 -9.61 -8.57 27.57
CA ALA A 129 -10.49 -8.60 28.75
C ALA A 129 -11.96 -8.56 28.33
N ALA A 130 -12.63 -9.68 28.59
CA ALA A 130 -14.07 -9.90 28.54
C ALA A 130 -14.89 -8.85 29.31
N ASP A 131 -16.11 -8.52 28.88
CA ASP A 131 -17.29 -9.32 29.26
C ASP A 131 -18.61 -8.80 28.64
N LEU A 132 -19.32 -9.73 28.01
CA LEU A 132 -20.76 -10.02 28.14
C LEU A 132 -21.90 -8.99 27.83
N ARG A 133 -22.70 -9.42 26.84
CA ARG A 133 -24.18 -9.43 26.70
C ARG A 133 -24.90 -8.33 25.92
N THR A 134 -25.32 -8.73 24.71
CA THR A 134 -26.70 -8.82 24.22
C THR A 134 -27.79 -8.05 25.00
N LEU A 135 -28.47 -7.12 24.31
CA LEU A 135 -29.93 -7.13 24.07
C LEU A 135 -30.30 -6.00 23.07
N GLN A 136 -31.27 -6.31 22.21
CA GLN A 136 -31.80 -5.50 21.11
C GLN A 136 -32.97 -4.59 21.61
N PRO A 137 -33.71 -3.91 20.72
CA PRO A 137 -33.78 -2.46 20.53
C PRO A 137 -34.98 -1.76 21.23
N ALA A 138 -34.93 -0.44 21.35
CA ALA A 138 -36.11 0.38 21.67
C ALA A 138 -36.08 1.75 20.95
N ASP A 139 -37.27 2.14 20.51
CA ASP A 139 -37.64 3.29 19.67
C ASP A 139 -37.29 4.69 20.21
N VAL A 140 -36.83 5.56 19.29
CA VAL A 140 -37.30 6.92 18.92
C VAL A 140 -37.89 7.80 20.06
N PRO A 141 -37.42 9.06 20.28
CA PRO A 141 -37.91 10.18 19.45
C PRO A 141 -36.92 11.27 18.99
N LYS A 142 -37.27 11.76 17.81
CA LYS A 142 -36.75 12.85 16.96
C LYS A 142 -37.05 14.25 17.52
N ALA A 143 -36.12 15.20 17.33
CA ALA A 143 -36.33 16.59 16.87
C ALA A 143 -35.05 17.45 17.03
N PRO A 144 -34.89 18.60 16.34
CA PRO A 144 -35.46 19.02 15.06
C PRO A 144 -34.42 19.51 14.03
N SER A 145 -34.74 19.31 12.76
CA SER A 145 -34.23 20.06 11.61
C SER A 145 -34.68 21.51 11.68
N HIS A 146 -33.75 22.43 11.40
CA HIS A 146 -34.05 23.85 11.23
C HIS A 146 -34.44 24.08 9.77
N ASP A 147 -35.75 24.17 9.53
CA ASP A 147 -36.34 24.70 8.29
C ASP A 147 -36.81 26.13 8.58
N GLU A 148 -36.42 27.06 7.71
CA GLU A 148 -37.20 28.26 7.32
C GLU A 148 -37.16 28.23 5.78
N ASP A 149 -38.21 27.85 5.04
CA ASP A 149 -39.55 28.47 4.86
C ASP A 149 -39.45 29.89 4.27
N ASP A 150 -40.17 30.34 3.25
CA ASP A 150 -41.45 29.92 2.64
C ASP A 150 -41.54 30.55 1.22
N GLY A 151 -42.50 30.14 0.37
CA GLY A 151 -42.90 30.98 -0.80
C GLY A 151 -43.41 30.33 -2.09
N ARG A 152 -44.37 29.40 -1.99
CA ARG A 152 -45.43 28.97 -2.94
C ARG A 152 -45.55 29.60 -4.35
N GLY A 153 -45.91 28.75 -5.34
CA GLY A 153 -46.97 29.11 -6.31
C GLY A 153 -46.89 28.59 -7.76
N LEU A 154 -47.60 27.47 -8.05
CA LEU A 154 -48.39 27.16 -9.26
C LEU A 154 -47.71 26.85 -10.62
N SER A 155 -48.09 25.70 -11.21
CA SER A 155 -47.91 25.28 -12.62
C SER A 155 -49.09 25.79 -13.49
N PRO A 156 -49.18 25.65 -14.86
CA PRO A 156 -48.41 24.82 -15.80
C PRO A 156 -47.99 25.44 -17.20
N THR A 157 -47.16 24.69 -17.94
CA THR A 157 -46.72 24.64 -19.39
C THR A 157 -47.36 25.55 -20.50
N PRO A 158 -46.77 25.79 -21.71
CA PRO A 158 -45.98 24.86 -22.56
C PRO A 158 -44.82 25.39 -23.49
N GLN A 159 -44.02 24.42 -23.99
CA GLN A 159 -43.26 24.31 -25.26
C GLN A 159 -42.35 25.44 -25.82
N SER A 160 -41.06 25.14 -26.00
CA SER A 160 -40.42 25.11 -27.35
C SER A 160 -39.04 24.41 -27.36
N SER A 161 -39.03 23.22 -27.94
CA SER A 161 -38.13 22.68 -29.00
C SER A 161 -36.60 22.93 -29.03
N ARG A 162 -35.88 21.80 -29.21
CA ARG A 162 -34.49 21.57 -29.72
C ARG A 162 -33.42 21.54 -28.62
N THR A 163 -32.76 20.44 -28.25
CA THR A 163 -32.38 19.22 -28.99
C THR A 163 -32.32 18.05 -28.01
N GLN A 164 -32.95 16.94 -28.37
CA GLN A 164 -33.24 15.80 -27.52
C GLN A 164 -32.08 14.80 -27.55
N TYR A 165 -31.15 14.90 -26.61
CA TYR A 165 -30.35 13.73 -26.21
C TYR A 165 -31.23 12.89 -25.28
N GLN A 166 -31.72 11.76 -25.80
CA GLN A 166 -32.60 10.85 -25.08
C GLN A 166 -31.97 10.43 -23.74
N ARG A 167 -32.72 10.68 -22.65
CA ARG A 167 -32.56 10.00 -21.36
C ARG A 167 -33.10 8.57 -21.46
N GLY A 168 -32.36 7.62 -20.91
CA GLY A 168 -32.89 6.40 -20.27
C GLY A 168 -31.92 6.03 -19.14
N ARG A 169 -32.12 6.46 -17.90
CA ARG A 169 -33.00 5.86 -16.88
C ARG A 169 -32.57 4.44 -16.46
N ARG A 170 -31.73 4.36 -15.42
CA ARG A 170 -32.08 3.65 -14.18
C ARG A 170 -31.21 4.14 -13.04
N ASP A 171 -31.87 4.64 -12.00
CA ASP A 171 -31.34 4.66 -10.66
C ASP A 171 -31.18 3.17 -10.27
N ASP A 172 -29.97 2.65 -10.41
CA ASP A 172 -29.60 1.30 -9.96
C ASP A 172 -28.53 1.46 -8.88
N SER A 173 -29.02 1.75 -7.69
CA SER A 173 -28.32 1.54 -6.44
C SER A 173 -27.71 0.12 -6.45
N SER A 174 -26.39 0.02 -6.35
CA SER A 174 -25.61 -1.20 -6.07
C SER A 174 -25.05 -2.05 -7.22
N ARG A 175 -24.81 -1.50 -8.41
CA ARG A 175 -23.91 -2.16 -9.39
C ARG A 175 -22.74 -1.26 -9.77
N SER A 176 -21.52 -1.68 -9.45
CA SER A 176 -20.29 -1.08 -9.96
C SER A 176 -20.34 -1.11 -11.49
N SER A 177 -20.47 0.05 -12.13
CA SER A 177 -20.52 0.15 -13.59
C SER A 177 -19.14 -0.18 -14.15
N VAL A 178 -18.93 -1.45 -14.51
CA VAL A 178 -17.78 -1.89 -15.28
C VAL A 178 -18.05 -1.48 -16.73
N VAL A 179 -17.08 -0.82 -17.35
CA VAL A 179 -17.15 -0.33 -18.72
C VAL A 179 -15.99 -0.90 -19.50
N GLU A 180 -16.28 -1.60 -20.59
CA GLU A 180 -15.27 -2.22 -21.45
C GLU A 180 -15.23 -1.53 -22.82
N GLY A 181 -14.03 -1.17 -23.27
CA GLY A 181 -13.86 -0.52 -24.56
C GLY A 181 -12.40 -0.22 -24.90
N SER A 182 -12.15 0.21 -26.14
CA SER A 182 -10.82 0.65 -26.57
C SER A 182 -10.59 2.11 -26.20
N ILE A 183 -9.45 2.42 -25.60
CA ILE A 183 -9.10 3.79 -25.21
C ILE A 183 -8.90 4.65 -26.44
N THR A 184 -9.67 5.73 -26.58
CA THR A 184 -9.53 6.71 -27.67
C THR A 184 -8.69 7.91 -27.26
N GLY A 185 -8.66 8.24 -25.97
CA GLY A 185 -7.85 9.30 -25.40
C GLY A 185 -8.22 9.62 -23.96
N TRP A 186 -7.41 10.44 -23.29
CA TRP A 186 -7.67 10.95 -21.95
C TRP A 186 -7.07 12.33 -21.77
N GLY A 187 -7.60 13.11 -20.84
CA GLY A 187 -7.13 14.47 -20.59
C GLY A 187 -8.01 15.24 -19.63
N GLU A 188 -7.68 16.51 -19.42
CA GLU A 188 -8.53 17.41 -18.66
C GLU A 188 -9.59 18.04 -19.56
N GLU A 189 -10.86 17.83 -19.21
CA GLU A 189 -12.00 18.36 -19.94
C GLU A 189 -12.84 19.26 -19.02
N THR A 190 -13.60 20.17 -19.64
CA THR A 190 -14.46 21.12 -18.94
C THR A 190 -15.89 20.58 -18.92
N PHE A 191 -16.42 20.37 -17.71
CA PHE A 191 -17.77 19.85 -17.49
C PHE A 191 -18.69 20.94 -16.92
N PRO A 192 -19.97 20.96 -17.31
CA PRO A 192 -20.95 21.85 -16.70
C PRO A 192 -21.23 21.43 -15.26
N ASP A 193 -21.23 22.38 -14.33
CA ASP A 193 -21.69 22.15 -12.97
C ASP A 193 -23.22 22.01 -12.98
N ARG A 194 -23.72 20.97 -12.32
CA ARG A 194 -25.16 20.67 -12.22
C ARG A 194 -25.79 21.27 -10.97
N ARG A 195 -25.03 22.03 -10.17
CA ARG A 195 -25.56 22.71 -8.98
C ARG A 195 -26.54 23.82 -9.40
N PRO A 196 -27.77 23.83 -8.86
CA PRO A 196 -28.75 24.85 -9.19
C PRO A 196 -28.24 26.24 -8.76
N GLY A 197 -28.40 27.23 -9.65
CA GLY A 197 -28.12 28.65 -9.36
C GLY A 197 -26.73 29.18 -9.75
N LYS A 198 -25.80 28.35 -10.24
CA LYS A 198 -24.53 28.81 -10.83
C LYS A 198 -24.21 28.01 -12.10
N SER A 199 -24.25 28.67 -13.26
CA SER A 199 -23.73 28.14 -14.54
C SER A 199 -22.20 28.13 -14.55
N ARG A 200 -21.59 27.49 -13.54
CA ARG A 200 -20.14 27.34 -13.47
C ARG A 200 -19.75 26.10 -14.26
N SER A 201 -18.65 26.15 -14.98
CA SER A 201 -17.99 24.96 -15.49
C SER A 201 -16.80 24.62 -14.60
N TYR A 202 -16.45 23.35 -14.54
CA TYR A 202 -15.28 22.89 -13.79
C TYR A 202 -14.44 21.95 -14.65
N ARG A 203 -13.12 22.04 -14.48
CA ARG A 203 -12.17 21.15 -15.14
C ARG A 203 -11.93 19.90 -14.30
N SER A 204 -12.05 18.75 -14.95
CA SER A 204 -11.80 17.43 -14.37
C SER A 204 -11.11 16.55 -15.40
N PHE A 205 -10.28 15.62 -14.94
CA PHE A 205 -9.79 14.57 -15.81
C PHE A 205 -10.89 13.65 -16.30
N ALA A 206 -10.77 13.20 -17.56
CA ALA A 206 -11.69 12.30 -18.22
C ALA A 206 -10.94 11.29 -19.11
N LEU A 207 -11.53 10.10 -19.24
CA LEU A 207 -11.08 9.00 -20.08
C LEU A 207 -12.18 8.71 -21.10
N ARG A 208 -11.83 8.68 -22.38
CA ARG A 208 -12.73 8.37 -23.49
C ARG A 208 -12.49 6.93 -23.96
N LEU A 209 -13.57 6.16 -24.01
CA LEU A 209 -13.59 4.77 -24.41
C LEU A 209 -14.53 4.60 -25.59
N LYS A 210 -14.11 3.87 -26.61
CA LYS A 210 -15.01 3.39 -27.65
C LYS A 210 -15.52 2.01 -27.24
N THR A 211 -16.78 1.96 -26.84
CA THR A 211 -17.49 0.73 -26.47
C THR A 211 -18.34 0.26 -27.65
N ARG A 212 -19.02 -0.89 -27.50
CA ARG A 212 -19.95 -1.39 -28.52
C ARG A 212 -21.16 -0.47 -28.73
N ASP A 213 -21.54 0.27 -27.70
CA ASP A 213 -22.71 1.16 -27.69
C ASP A 213 -22.38 2.60 -28.10
N GLY A 214 -21.10 2.89 -28.39
CA GLY A 214 -20.62 4.20 -28.82
C GLY A 214 -19.45 4.71 -28.00
N GLU A 215 -19.21 6.00 -28.04
CA GLU A 215 -18.16 6.62 -27.22
C GLU A 215 -18.69 6.92 -25.81
N GLN A 216 -17.97 6.41 -24.80
CA GLN A 216 -18.27 6.61 -23.40
C GLN A 216 -17.18 7.43 -22.73
N VAL A 217 -17.58 8.48 -22.02
CA VAL A 217 -16.66 9.36 -21.27
C VAL A 217 -16.79 9.07 -19.78
N LEU A 218 -15.69 8.64 -19.16
CA LEU A 218 -15.57 8.43 -17.73
C LEU A 218 -14.85 9.62 -17.11
N GLN A 219 -15.37 10.12 -15.99
CA GLN A 219 -14.89 11.35 -15.37
C GLN A 219 -14.37 11.11 -13.94
N GLY A 220 -13.18 11.63 -13.64
CA GLY A 220 -12.65 11.72 -12.28
C GLY A 220 -11.12 11.67 -12.19
N GLU A 221 -10.56 12.38 -11.22
CA GLU A 221 -9.11 12.46 -11.00
C GLU A 221 -8.44 11.10 -10.71
N GLY A 222 -9.16 10.15 -10.09
CA GLY A 222 -8.61 8.81 -9.82
C GLY A 222 -8.35 7.97 -11.07
N LEU A 223 -8.85 8.38 -12.24
CA LEU A 223 -8.52 7.73 -13.50
C LEU A 223 -7.05 7.90 -13.87
N LYS A 224 -6.41 9.03 -13.51
CA LYS A 224 -4.97 9.28 -13.77
C LYS A 224 -4.11 8.17 -13.14
N GLU A 225 -4.36 7.87 -11.87
CA GLU A 225 -3.64 6.83 -11.13
C GLU A 225 -3.90 5.43 -11.69
N ALA A 226 -5.15 5.13 -12.07
CA ALA A 226 -5.51 3.83 -12.62
C ALA A 226 -4.88 3.58 -14.00
N ILE A 227 -4.85 4.60 -14.87
CA ILE A 227 -4.19 4.55 -16.19
C ILE A 227 -2.69 4.31 -16.02
N ASN A 228 -2.05 5.08 -15.14
CA ASN A 228 -0.61 4.97 -14.87
C ASN A 228 -0.26 3.59 -14.28
N LYS A 229 -1.05 3.10 -13.31
CA LYS A 229 -0.83 1.80 -12.68
C LYS A 229 -0.95 0.63 -13.66
N CYS A 230 -1.89 0.70 -14.60
CA CYS A 230 -2.09 -0.34 -15.60
C CYS A 230 -1.19 -0.17 -16.85
N GLY A 231 -0.45 0.95 -16.95
CA GLY A 231 0.41 1.25 -18.10
C GLY A 231 -0.39 1.37 -19.41
N CYS A 232 -1.58 1.97 -19.37
CA CYS A 232 -2.49 2.04 -20.51
C CYS A 232 -2.01 3.02 -21.58
N SER A 233 -2.18 2.63 -22.85
CA SER A 233 -1.91 3.41 -24.05
C SER A 233 -3.19 3.63 -24.87
N VAL A 234 -3.19 4.67 -25.71
CA VAL A 234 -4.31 4.88 -26.66
C VAL A 234 -4.36 3.70 -27.64
N GLY A 235 -5.55 3.13 -27.82
CA GLY A 235 -5.78 1.93 -28.62
C GLY A 235 -5.95 0.65 -27.79
N ASP A 236 -5.51 0.64 -26.52
CA ASP A 236 -5.67 -0.53 -25.66
C ASP A 236 -7.14 -0.82 -25.36
N ILE A 237 -7.51 -2.11 -25.35
CA ILE A 237 -8.82 -2.58 -24.89
C ILE A 237 -8.72 -2.76 -23.38
N VAL A 238 -9.62 -2.13 -22.64
CA VAL A 238 -9.58 -2.15 -21.16
C VAL A 238 -10.96 -2.33 -20.56
N SER A 239 -10.99 -2.91 -19.37
CA SER A 239 -12.14 -2.94 -18.46
C SER A 239 -11.92 -1.93 -17.34
N VAL A 240 -12.80 -0.93 -17.26
CA VAL A 240 -12.72 0.17 -16.29
C VAL A 240 -13.84 0.04 -15.28
N LYS A 241 -13.49 -0.04 -14.00
CA LYS A 241 -14.42 -0.21 -12.89
C LYS A 241 -14.31 0.95 -11.91
N ARG A 242 -15.44 1.59 -11.61
CA ARG A 242 -15.54 2.53 -10.48
C ARG A 242 -15.62 1.74 -9.18
N LEU A 243 -14.68 1.97 -8.26
CA LEU A 243 -14.60 1.30 -6.98
C LEU A 243 -15.36 2.10 -5.90
N ARG A 244 -14.63 2.63 -4.91
CA ARG A 244 -15.16 3.38 -3.77
C ARG A 244 -14.63 4.81 -3.76
N LYS A 245 -15.27 5.67 -2.97
CA LYS A 245 -14.68 6.96 -2.63
C LYS A 245 -13.65 6.79 -1.51
N ILE A 246 -12.56 7.54 -1.63
CA ILE A 246 -11.55 7.69 -0.59
C ILE A 246 -11.45 9.17 -0.21
N LYS A 247 -11.01 9.44 1.02
CA LYS A 247 -10.70 10.80 1.46
C LYS A 247 -9.25 11.11 1.10
N VAL A 248 -9.04 12.17 0.33
CA VAL A 248 -7.71 12.68 -0.01
C VAL A 248 -7.53 14.09 0.51
N PRO A 249 -6.33 14.47 0.96
CA PRO A 249 -6.09 15.84 1.38
C PRO A 249 -6.36 16.82 0.25
N ALA A 250 -7.06 17.92 0.56
CA ALA A 250 -7.40 18.95 -0.39
C ALA A 250 -6.22 19.91 -0.56
N PHE A 251 -5.86 20.18 -1.82
CA PHE A 251 -4.82 21.12 -2.20
C PHE A 251 -5.38 22.20 -3.12
N ARG A 252 -4.87 23.43 -3.00
CA ARG A 252 -5.18 24.51 -3.95
C ARG A 252 -4.60 24.18 -5.31
N LYS A 253 -5.35 24.45 -6.38
CA LYS A 253 -4.90 24.14 -7.75
C LYS A 253 -3.81 25.10 -8.21
N GLU A 254 -3.78 26.31 -7.67
CA GLU A 254 -2.89 27.39 -8.04
C GLU A 254 -1.48 27.15 -7.49
N ASP A 255 -1.38 26.90 -6.17
CA ASP A 255 -0.10 26.86 -5.46
C ASP A 255 0.27 25.46 -4.94
N GLY A 256 -0.61 24.47 -5.07
CA GLY A 256 -0.41 23.12 -4.51
C GLY A 256 -0.39 23.08 -2.98
N SER A 257 -0.74 24.17 -2.29
CA SER A 257 -0.74 24.25 -0.83
C SER A 257 -1.95 23.53 -0.21
N PRO A 258 -1.78 22.85 0.93
CA PRO A 258 -2.87 22.18 1.62
C PRO A 258 -3.94 23.18 2.09
N ILE A 259 -5.21 22.81 1.95
CA ILE A 259 -6.34 23.62 2.39
C ILE A 259 -6.67 23.27 3.83
N TYR A 260 -6.59 24.25 4.73
CA TYR A 260 -7.04 24.13 6.12
C TYR A 260 -8.34 24.89 6.35
N LYS A 261 -9.21 24.32 7.18
CA LYS A 261 -10.41 24.97 7.71
C LYS A 261 -10.49 24.67 9.21
N ASP A 262 -10.61 25.71 10.02
CA ASP A 262 -10.69 25.61 11.50
C ASP A 262 -9.52 24.81 12.11
N GLY A 263 -8.31 24.97 11.55
CA GLY A 263 -7.11 24.25 11.99
C GLY A 263 -7.01 22.80 11.52
N GLN A 264 -8.05 22.24 10.88
CA GLN A 264 -8.04 20.88 10.33
C GLN A 264 -7.82 20.90 8.82
N GLN A 265 -7.03 19.96 8.30
CA GLN A 265 -6.85 19.82 6.85
C GLN A 265 -8.16 19.33 6.21
N VAL A 266 -8.61 20.03 5.17
CA VAL A 266 -9.81 19.66 4.42
C VAL A 266 -9.54 18.39 3.63
N MET A 267 -10.47 17.43 3.70
CA MET A 267 -10.39 16.17 2.98
C MET A 267 -11.47 16.11 1.89
N TRP A 268 -11.08 15.91 0.64
CA TRP A 268 -11.99 15.76 -0.49
C TRP A 268 -12.32 14.29 -0.77
N ASP A 269 -13.52 14.07 -1.31
CA ASP A 269 -13.90 12.77 -1.86
C ASP A 269 -13.26 12.59 -3.24
N LYS A 270 -12.46 11.53 -3.39
CA LYS A 270 -11.95 11.08 -4.68
C LYS A 270 -12.47 9.69 -4.99
N TRP A 271 -13.02 9.48 -6.19
CA TRP A 271 -13.36 8.14 -6.66
C TRP A 271 -12.08 7.38 -7.01
N LEU A 272 -11.94 6.18 -6.45
CA LEU A 272 -10.93 5.22 -6.86
C LEU A 272 -11.44 4.43 -8.07
N TRP A 273 -10.56 4.23 -9.04
CA TRP A 273 -10.85 3.51 -10.27
C TRP A 273 -9.88 2.33 -10.41
N SER A 274 -10.35 1.25 -11.04
CA SER A 274 -9.53 0.12 -11.45
C SER A 274 -9.61 -0.01 -12.95
N ILE A 275 -8.47 -0.20 -13.59
CA ILE A 275 -8.37 -0.48 -15.03
C ILE A 275 -7.58 -1.78 -15.20
N THR A 276 -8.09 -2.69 -16.01
CA THR A 276 -7.42 -3.94 -16.39
C THR A 276 -7.42 -4.06 -17.92
N LYS A 277 -6.32 -4.56 -18.47
CA LYS A 277 -6.18 -4.91 -19.90
C LYS A 277 -6.57 -6.36 -20.15
#